data_AF-A0AA87Z7V5-F1
#
_entry.id   AF-A0AA87Z7V5-F1
#
_cell.length_a   1.000
_cell.length_b   1.000
_cell.length_c   1.000
_cell.angle_alpha   90.00
_cell.angle_beta   90.00
_cell.angle_gamma   90.00
#
_symmetry.space_group_name_H-M   'P 1'
#
loop_
_entity.id
_entity.type
_entity.pdbx_description
1 polymer ?
#
loop_
_entity_poly.entity_id
_entity_poly.type
_entity_poly.pdbx_seq_one_letter_code
_entity_poly.pdbx_strand_id
1 'polypeptide(L)'
;MDLVGGSEASVSRTIQKLVSLLDEESRFSRGIEISKIESLKKELEIIWVLIRDVSAISVEEELSHKVKIWLKQAKEVAEMVEDFVD
;
A
#
# COMPACT_ATOMS: atom_id res chain seq x y z
N MET A 1 -5.33 -4.30 -19.43
CA MET A 1 -5.75 -3.61 -18.19
C MET A 1 -4.50 -3.48 -17.36
N ASP A 2 -4.01 -2.27 -17.12
CA ASP A 2 -2.73 -2.00 -16.46
C ASP A 2 -2.86 -2.24 -14.94
N LEU A 3 -2.94 -3.52 -14.56
CA LEU A 3 -3.16 -3.98 -13.19
C LEU A 3 -2.08 -3.47 -12.24
N VAL A 4 -0.88 -3.25 -12.77
CA VAL A 4 0.32 -2.91 -12.02
C VAL A 4 0.39 -1.40 -11.75
N GLY A 5 0.20 -0.55 -12.78
CA GLY A 5 0.19 0.91 -12.59
C GLY A 5 -0.91 1.41 -11.66
N GLY A 6 -2.09 0.78 -11.67
CA GLY A 6 -3.18 1.12 -10.74
C GLY A 6 -2.91 0.71 -9.29
N SER A 7 -2.10 -0.32 -9.06
CA SER A 7 -1.74 -0.81 -7.73
C SER A 7 -0.74 0.12 -7.04
N GLU A 8 0.27 0.60 -7.78
CA GLU A 8 1.31 1.49 -7.26
C GLU A 8 0.75 2.83 -6.76
N ALA A 9 -0.17 3.43 -7.53
CA ALA A 9 -0.77 4.71 -7.19
C ALA A 9 -1.66 4.63 -5.94
N SER A 10 -2.47 3.58 -5.78
CA SER A 10 -3.31 3.40 -4.60
C SER A 10 -2.47 3.19 -3.34
N VAL A 11 -1.47 2.29 -3.39
CA VAL A 11 -0.55 2.06 -2.25
C VAL A 11 0.17 3.35 -1.84
N SER A 12 0.64 4.14 -2.82
CA SER A 12 1.30 5.42 -2.55
C SER A 12 0.39 6.41 -1.82
N ARG A 13 -0.88 6.54 -2.26
CA ARG A 13 -1.87 7.41 -1.58
C ARG A 13 -2.15 6.93 -0.16
N THR A 14 -2.32 5.63 0.04
CA THR A 14 -2.57 5.07 1.38
C THR A 14 -1.40 5.35 2.33
N ILE A 15 -0.15 5.20 1.89
CA ILE A 15 1.03 5.55 2.69
C ILE A 15 1.00 7.04 3.09
N GLN A 16 0.67 7.94 2.17
CA GLN A 16 0.60 9.38 2.47
C GLN A 16 -0.46 9.69 3.52
N LYS A 17 -1.64 9.07 3.42
CA LYS A 17 -2.71 9.24 4.42
C LYS A 17 -2.31 8.73 5.80
N LEU A 18 -1.64 7.58 5.89
CA LEU A 18 -1.14 7.07 7.17
C LEU A 18 -0.09 8.00 7.79
N VAL A 19 0.78 8.63 6.99
CA VAL A 19 1.72 9.65 7.47
C VAL A 19 0.97 10.85 8.06
N SER A 20 -0.08 11.32 7.40
CA SER A 20 -0.92 12.40 7.93
C SER A 20 -1.60 12.02 9.25
N LEU A 21 -2.15 10.80 9.35
CA LEU A 21 -2.77 10.31 10.57
C LEU A 21 -1.78 10.22 11.74
N LEU A 22 -0.54 9.79 11.49
CA LEU A 22 0.53 9.76 12.49
C LEU A 22 0.89 11.16 12.99
N ASP A 23 1.03 12.13 12.08
CA ASP A 23 1.31 13.52 12.45
C ASP A 23 0.18 14.08 13.32
N GLU A 24 -1.06 13.90 12.90
CA GLU A 24 -2.21 14.36 13.67
C GLU A 24 -2.35 13.65 15.02
N GLU A 25 -2.13 12.33 15.09
CA GLU A 25 -2.19 11.60 16.37
C GLU A 25 -1.11 12.07 17.34
N SER A 26 0.12 12.29 16.84
CA SER A 26 1.21 12.84 17.65
C SER A 26 0.91 14.23 18.21
N ARG A 27 0.08 15.00 17.51
CA ARG A 27 -0.30 16.37 17.87
C ARG A 27 -1.51 16.44 18.79
N PHE A 28 -2.43 15.48 18.69
CA PHE A 28 -3.75 15.56 19.33
C PHE A 28 -4.05 14.43 20.33
N SER A 29 -3.19 13.41 20.46
CA SER A 29 -3.38 12.28 21.38
C SER A 29 -4.81 11.72 21.30
N ARG A 30 -5.34 11.49 20.09
CA ARG A 30 -6.75 11.09 19.86
C ARG A 30 -7.03 9.65 20.31
N GLY A 31 -6.07 8.98 20.94
CA GLY A 31 -6.20 7.65 21.50
C GLY A 31 -6.01 6.55 20.45
N ILE A 32 -5.46 6.89 19.29
CA ILE A 32 -5.13 5.92 18.26
C ILE A 32 -3.80 5.26 18.64
N GLU A 33 -3.73 3.93 18.57
CA GLU A 33 -2.48 3.20 18.77
C GLU A 33 -1.50 3.53 17.63
N ILE A 34 -0.65 4.52 17.85
CA ILE A 34 0.41 4.97 16.92
C ILE A 34 1.23 3.77 16.40
N SER A 35 1.52 2.80 17.26
CA SER A 35 2.24 1.57 16.91
C SER A 35 1.55 0.74 15.82
N LYS A 36 0.22 0.72 15.78
CA LYS A 36 -0.55 0.02 14.73
C LYS A 36 -0.49 0.77 13.41
N ILE A 37 -0.60 2.11 13.44
CA ILE A 37 -0.47 2.91 12.21
C ILE A 37 0.96 2.80 11.65
N GLU A 38 1.98 2.83 12.50
CA GLU A 38 3.38 2.62 12.08
C GLU A 38 3.64 1.23 11.50
N SER A 39 3.05 0.17 12.10
CA SER A 39 3.14 -1.19 11.56
C SER A 39 2.51 -1.28 10.18
N LEU A 40 1.29 -0.76 10.03
CA LEU A 40 0.56 -0.77 8.76
C LEU A 40 1.30 0.02 7.67
N LYS A 41 1.89 1.17 8.03
CA LYS A 41 2.73 1.95 7.12
C LYS A 41 3.93 1.14 6.63
N LYS A 42 4.65 0.46 7.52
CA LYS A 42 5.81 -0.39 7.14
C LYS A 42 5.41 -1.53 6.22
N GLU A 43 4.28 -2.18 6.48
CA GLU A 43 3.76 -3.25 5.62
C GLU A 43 3.42 -2.73 4.22
N LEU A 44 2.79 -1.55 4.13
CA LEU A 44 2.49 -0.92 2.84
C LEU A 44 3.74 -0.43 2.09
N GLU A 45 4.76 0.05 2.80
CA GLU A 45 6.05 0.41 2.18
C GLU A 45 6.73 -0.80 1.54
N ILE A 46 6.69 -1.97 2.19
CA ILE A 46 7.19 -3.23 1.64
C ILE A 46 6.40 -3.62 0.38
N ILE A 47 5.06 -3.54 0.44
CA ILE A 47 4.19 -3.82 -0.69
C ILE A 47 4.47 -2.86 -1.86
N TRP A 48 4.67 -1.58 -1.59
CA TRP A 48 4.97 -0.57 -2.61
C TRP A 48 6.27 -0.88 -3.36
N VAL A 49 7.33 -1.23 -2.64
CA VAL A 49 8.62 -1.62 -3.25
C VAL A 49 8.45 -2.86 -4.14
N LEU A 50 7.74 -3.88 -3.64
CA LEU A 50 7.48 -5.11 -4.41
C LEU A 50 6.67 -4.83 -5.68
N ILE A 51 5.65 -3.97 -5.60
CA ILE A 51 4.87 -3.57 -6.78
C ILE A 51 5.77 -2.84 -7.77
N ARG A 52 6.58 -1.88 -7.33
CA ARG A 52 7.47 -1.11 -8.21
C ARG A 52 8.49 -1.99 -8.92
N ASP A 53 9.06 -2.96 -8.21
CA ASP A 53 10.01 -3.92 -8.78
C ASP A 53 9.32 -4.82 -9.82
N VAL A 54 8.03 -5.14 -9.63
CA VAL A 54 7.23 -5.83 -10.64
C VAL A 54 6.81 -4.89 -11.79
N SER A 55 6.46 -3.63 -11.54
CA SER A 55 6.17 -2.61 -12.57
C SER A 55 7.35 -2.40 -13.53
N ALA A 56 8.57 -2.60 -13.04
CA ALA A 56 9.79 -2.50 -13.84
C ALA A 56 9.98 -3.72 -14.79
N ILE A 57 9.24 -4.81 -14.60
CA ILE A 57 9.25 -5.97 -15.49
C ILE A 57 8.37 -5.65 -16.70
N SER A 58 9.01 -5.44 -17.86
CA SER A 58 8.36 -4.99 -19.09
C SER A 58 7.41 -6.01 -19.73
N VAL A 59 7.45 -7.27 -19.30
CA VAL A 59 6.64 -8.36 -19.84
C VAL A 59 5.82 -9.00 -18.72
N GLU A 60 4.55 -8.64 -18.65
CA GLU A 60 3.62 -9.14 -17.62
C GLU A 60 3.49 -10.68 -17.65
N GLU A 61 3.81 -11.34 -18.76
CA GLU A 61 3.86 -12.81 -18.92
C GLU A 61 5.08 -13.46 -18.26
N GLU A 62 6.15 -12.72 -17.97
CA GLU A 62 7.31 -13.23 -17.22
C GLU A 62 7.05 -13.30 -15.71
N LEU A 63 6.01 -12.62 -15.22
CA LEU A 63 5.59 -12.72 -13.84
C LEU A 63 4.97 -14.09 -13.57
N SER A 64 5.52 -14.79 -12.57
CA SER A 64 4.93 -16.06 -12.14
C SER A 64 3.46 -15.87 -11.72
N HIS A 65 2.63 -16.88 -11.97
CA HIS A 65 1.20 -16.84 -11.61
C HIS A 65 0.98 -16.51 -10.11
N LYS A 66 1.87 -16.97 -9.24
CA LYS A 66 1.85 -16.65 -7.80
C LYS A 66 2.05 -15.16 -7.53
N VAL A 67 3.00 -14.53 -8.23
CA VAL A 67 3.28 -13.09 -8.12
C VAL A 67 2.08 -12.26 -8.58
N LYS A 68 1.39 -12.67 -9.65
CA LYS A 68 0.16 -12.00 -10.11
C LYS A 68 -0.96 -12.05 -9.05
N ILE A 69 -1.14 -13.20 -8.40
CA ILE A 69 -2.13 -13.35 -7.31
C ILE A 69 -1.76 -12.43 -6.14
N TRP A 70 -0.48 -12.41 -5.74
CA TRP A 70 -0.02 -11.58 -4.62
C TRP A 70 -0.18 -10.08 -4.89
N LEU A 71 0.12 -9.63 -6.12
CA LEU A 71 -0.09 -8.23 -6.51
C LEU A 71 -1.56 -7.82 -6.44
N LYS A 72 -2.46 -8.70 -6.89
CA LYS A 72 -3.90 -8.45 -6.80
C LYS A 72 -4.36 -8.33 -5.33
N GLN A 73 -3.93 -9.24 -4.47
CA GLN A 73 -4.26 -9.19 -3.04
C GLN A 73 -3.69 -7.95 -2.35
N ALA A 74 -2.45 -7.58 -2.66
CA ALA A 74 -1.81 -6.38 -2.16
C ALA A 74 -2.58 -5.11 -2.55
N LYS A 75 -3.06 -5.05 -3.80
CA LYS A 75 -3.92 -3.96 -4.27
C LYS A 75 -5.24 -3.90 -3.51
N GLU A 76 -5.94 -5.02 -3.37
CA GLU A 76 -7.23 -5.09 -2.65
C GLU A 76 -7.10 -4.64 -1.19
N VAL A 77 -5.99 -5.01 -0.53
CA VAL A 77 -5.70 -4.54 0.83
C VAL A 77 -5.41 -3.04 0.85
N ALA A 78 -4.64 -2.52 -0.10
CA ALA A 78 -4.32 -1.11 -0.18
C ALA A 78 -5.56 -0.24 -0.41
N GLU A 79 -6.46 -0.68 -1.30
CA GLU A 79 -7.77 -0.03 -1.55
C GLU A 79 -8.66 -0.08 -0.31
N MET A 80 -8.72 -1.22 0.40
CA MET A 80 -9.48 -1.35 1.65
C MET A 80 -8.96 -0.40 2.74
N VAL A 81 -7.64 -0.26 2.87
CA VAL A 81 -7.06 0.70 3.82
C VAL A 81 -7.29 2.13 3.35
N GLU A 82 -7.22 2.40 2.04
CA GLU A 82 -7.55 3.70 1.46
C GLU A 82 -8.98 4.12 1.83
N ASP A 83 -9.95 3.22 1.65
CA ASP A 83 -11.37 3.39 1.97
C ASP A 83 -11.66 3.52 3.48
N PHE A 84 -10.88 2.85 4.33
CA PHE A 84 -11.05 2.96 5.79
C PHE A 84 -10.49 4.26 6.35
N VAL A 85 -9.46 4.80 5.71
CA VAL A 85 -8.80 6.05 6.13
C VAL A 85 -9.49 7.30 5.57
N ASP A 86 -10.18 7.19 4.42
CA ASP A 86 -11.09 8.24 3.91
C ASP A 86 -12.35 8.43 4.77
#